data_AF-X1KD85-F1
#
_entry.id   AF-X1KD85-F1
#
_cell.length_a   1.000
_cell.length_b   1.000
_cell.length_c   1.000
_cell.angle_alpha   90.00
_cell.angle_beta   90.00
_cell.angle_gamma   90.00
#
_symmetry.space_group_name_H-M   'P 1'
#
loop_
_entity.id
_entity.type
_entity.pdbx_description
1 polymer ?
#
loop_
_entity_poly.entity_id
_entity_poly.type
_entity_poly.pdbx_seq_one_letter_code
_entity_poly.pdbx_strand_id
1 'polypeptide(L)' 'EVEFTDTISNEIESGISATITVSLSDTSEKTITVDYAVTGGTATGSGTDYT' A
#
# COMPACT_ATOMS: atom_id res chain seq x y z
N GLU A 1 -9.09 4.89 13.78
CA GLU A 1 -8.56 5.54 12.57
C GLU A 1 -7.79 4.52 11.74
N VAL A 2 -7.88 4.57 10.41
CA VAL A 2 -7.09 3.73 9.51
C VAL A 2 -6.15 4.64 8.74
N GLU A 3 -4.85 4.41 8.86
CA GLU A 3 -3.81 5.25 8.26
C GLU A 3 -2.61 4.43 7.78
N PHE A 4 -1.87 4.97 6.81
CA PHE A 4 -0.56 4.43 6.47
C PHE A 4 0.43 4.71 7.60
N THR A 5 1.30 3.75 7.91
CA THR A 5 2.34 3.96 8.93
C THR A 5 3.43 4.91 8.46
N ASP A 6 3.64 4.97 7.15
CA ASP A 6 4.68 5.75 6.50
C ASP A 6 4.12 6.47 5.26
N THR A 7 4.64 7.65 4.99
CA THR A 7 4.24 8.44 3.81
C THR A 7 5.06 8.09 2.56
N ILE A 8 6.11 7.26 2.71
CA ILE A 8 7.06 6.91 1.65
C ILE A 8 7.51 5.44 1.86
N SER A 9 7.59 4.68 0.77
CA SER A 9 8.25 3.38 0.69
C SER A 9 9.24 3.39 -0.47
N ASN A 10 10.48 2.93 -0.25
CA ASN A 10 11.51 2.89 -1.28
C ASN A 10 12.05 1.47 -1.39
N GLU A 11 11.66 0.77 -2.45
CA GLU A 11 12.07 -0.60 -2.72
C GLU A 11 12.99 -0.67 -3.94
N ILE A 12 13.78 -1.74 -4.02
CA ILE A 12 14.61 -2.01 -5.20
C ILE A 12 13.75 -2.61 -6.32
N GLU A 13 13.96 -2.17 -7.56
CA GLU A 13 13.19 -2.63 -8.73
C GLU A 13 13.33 -4.14 -8.98
N SER A 14 14.47 -4.73 -8.60
CA SER A 14 14.65 -6.19 -8.66
C SER A 14 13.86 -6.94 -7.58
N GLY A 15 13.22 -6.23 -6.66
CA GLY A 15 12.32 -6.80 -5.67
C GLY A 15 11.01 -7.23 -6.33
N ILE A 16 10.42 -8.32 -5.85
CA ILE A 16 9.20 -8.89 -6.45
C ILE A 16 7.93 -8.19 -5.91
N SER A 17 8.01 -7.59 -4.72
CA SER A 17 6.87 -6.92 -4.07
C SER A 17 7.31 -5.82 -3.11
N ALA A 18 6.49 -4.78 -2.98
CA ALA A 18 6.60 -3.77 -1.93
C ALA A 18 5.54 -4.02 -0.85
N THR A 19 5.89 -3.80 0.43
CA THR A 19 4.94 -3.90 1.55
C THR A 19 4.57 -2.50 2.02
N ILE A 20 3.28 -2.15 1.92
CA ILE A 20 2.74 -0.89 2.43
C ILE A 20 1.89 -1.20 3.65
N THR A 21 2.31 -0.74 4.82
CA THR A 21 1.64 -1.05 6.09
C THR A 21 0.56 -0.02 6.38
N VAL A 22 -0.62 -0.51 6.76
CA VAL A 22 -1.71 0.29 7.33
C VAL A 22 -1.93 -0.10 8.78
N SER A 23 -2.23 0.87 9.63
CA SER A 23 -2.55 0.66 11.03
C SER A 23 -4.00 1.01 11.32
N LEU A 24 -4.59 0.30 12.28
CA LEU A 24 -5.87 0.64 12.87
C LEU A 24 -5.59 1.09 14.30
N SER A 25 -5.93 2.34 14.63
CA SER A 25 -5.58 2.95 15.93
C SER A 25 -6.14 2.19 17.14
N ASP A 26 -7.29 1.54 16.98
CA ASP A 26 -8.02 0.87 18.06
C ASP A 26 -8.57 -0.47 17.58
N THR A 27 -8.54 -1.47 18.47
CA THR A 27 -9.13 -2.77 18.18
C THR A 27 -10.63 -2.65 17.89
N SER A 28 -11.12 -3.35 16.86
CA SER A 28 -12.53 -3.37 16.49
C SER A 28 -13.10 -4.78 16.63
N GLU A 29 -14.30 -4.89 17.21
CA GLU A 29 -15.10 -6.12 17.25
C GLU A 29 -15.92 -6.34 15.96
N LYS A 30 -15.84 -5.40 15.02
CA LYS A 30 -16.52 -5.43 13.72
C LYS A 30 -15.53 -5.66 12.59
N THR A 31 -16.00 -6.28 11.52
CA THR A 31 -15.28 -6.35 10.24
C THR A 31 -15.07 -4.95 9.67
N ILE A 32 -13.83 -4.63 9.31
CA ILE A 32 -13.44 -3.38 8.66
C ILE A 32 -12.93 -3.74 7.26
N THR A 33 -13.50 -3.09 6.25
CA THR A 33 -13.04 -3.17 4.86
C THR A 33 -12.37 -1.85 4.51
N VAL A 34 -11.19 -1.91 3.90
CA VAL A 34 -10.43 -0.75 3.47
C VAL A 34 -10.18 -0.89 1.97
N ASP A 35 -10.78 0.00 1.19
CA ASP A 35 -10.51 0.07 -0.24
C ASP A 35 -9.17 0.77 -0.48
N TYR A 36 -8.43 0.32 -1.48
CA TYR A 36 -7.16 0.92 -1.88
C TYR A 36 -7.04 1.00 -3.40
N ALA A 37 -6.22 1.94 -3.87
CA ALA A 37 -5.87 2.08 -5.28
C ALA A 37 -4.41 2.54 -5.40
N VAL A 38 -3.71 2.06 -6.44
CA VAL A 38 -2.33 2.46 -6.74
C VAL A 38 -2.33 3.42 -7.91
N THR A 39 -1.88 4.65 -7.67
CA THR A 39 -1.66 5.65 -8.71
C THR A 39 -0.17 5.67 -9.06
N GLY A 40 0.19 5.32 -10.29
CA GLY A 40 1.59 5.08 -10.68
C GLY A 40 2.52 6.28 -10.62
N GLY A 41 2.00 7.51 -10.60
CA GLY A 41 2.83 8.70 -10.67
C GLY A 41 3.65 8.70 -11.97
N THR A 42 4.96 8.52 -11.87
CA THR A 42 5.85 8.33 -13.03
C THR A 42 5.99 6.87 -13.48
N ALA A 43 5.62 5.90 -12.65
CA ALA A 43 5.64 4.47 -12.96
C ALA A 43 4.38 4.03 -13.72
N THR A 44 4.52 3.00 -14.55
CA THR A 44 3.48 2.41 -15.40
C THR A 44 2.99 1.09 -14.79
N GLY A 45 1.69 1.02 -14.49
CA GLY A 45 1.07 -0.20 -13.98
C GLY A 45 0.86 -1.28 -15.05
N SER A 46 -0.05 -2.22 -14.78
CA SER A 46 -0.36 -3.35 -15.68
C SER A 46 0.81 -4.29 -15.96
N GLY A 47 1.73 -4.43 -15.01
CA GLY A 47 2.85 -5.36 -15.07
C GLY A 47 4.11 -4.84 -15.77
N THR A 48 4.19 -3.53 -16.08
CA THR A 48 5.45 -2.92 -16.55
C THR A 48 6.36 -2.62 -15.37
N ASP A 49 5.95 -1.72 -14.47
CA ASP A 49 6.70 -1.41 -13.24
C ASP A 49 6.04 -2.02 -12.00
N TYR A 50 4.70 -2.11 -12.00
CA TYR A 50 3.93 -2.72 -10.91
C TYR A 50 2.64 -3.35 -11.41
N THR A 51 2.08 -4.26 -10.60
CA THR A 51 0.77 -4.90 -10.81
C THR A 51 -0.15 -4.56 -9.63
#